data_AF-A0A377Z2G1-F1
#
_entry.id   AF-A0A377Z2G1-F1
#
_cell.length_a   1.000
_cell.length_b   1.000
_cell.length_c   1.000
_cell.angle_alpha   90.00
_cell.angle_beta   90.00
_cell.angle_gamma   90.00
#
_symmetry.space_group_name_H-M   'P 1'
#
loop_
_entity.id
_entity.type
_entity.pdbx_description
1 polymer ?
#
loop_
_entity_poly.entity_id
_entity_poly.type
_entity_poly.pdbx_seq_one_letter_code
_entity_poly.pdbx_strand_id
1 'polypeptide(L)'
;MAVFRRRRWRLVVNRDREIANFVSKPYWQVQATLQKDGISFPANWVPAANYCDEEKRCIHQNVAQAVVQLCQQTGQAVVLDAGTERKKESAATGV
;
A
#
# COMPACT_ATOMS: atom_id res chain seq x y z
N MET A 1 4.21 -42.84 2.90
CA MET A 1 3.40 -41.81 3.62
C MET A 1 4.16 -40.94 4.64
N ALA A 2 5.50 -40.99 4.75
CA ALA A 2 6.25 -40.19 5.74
C ALA A 2 6.82 -38.84 5.22
N VAL A 3 6.92 -38.64 3.91
CA VAL A 3 7.53 -37.44 3.30
C VAL A 3 6.55 -36.25 3.24
N PHE A 4 5.24 -36.51 3.13
CA PHE A 4 4.22 -35.48 2.97
C PHE A 4 3.90 -34.71 4.26
N ARG A 5 3.98 -35.36 5.43
CA ARG A 5 3.75 -34.71 6.73
C ARG A 5 4.89 -33.76 7.16
N ARG A 6 6.13 -33.97 6.71
CA ARG A 6 7.29 -33.12 7.05
C ARG A 6 7.30 -31.76 6.34
N ARG A 7 6.77 -31.68 5.11
CA ARG A 7 6.74 -30.42 4.34
C ARG A 7 5.71 -29.43 4.87
N ARG A 8 4.53 -29.91 5.29
CA ARG A 8 3.47 -29.07 5.85
C ARG A 8 3.88 -28.45 7.19
N TRP A 9 4.55 -29.23 8.05
CA TRP A 9 5.05 -28.74 9.34
C TRP A 9 6.07 -27.61 9.21
N ARG A 10 6.98 -27.69 8.23
CA ARG A 10 7.95 -26.60 7.96
C ARG A 10 7.29 -25.28 7.57
N LEU A 11 6.22 -25.31 6.78
CA LEU A 11 5.48 -24.09 6.42
C LEU A 11 4.82 -23.46 7.64
N VAL A 12 4.17 -24.28 8.47
CA VAL A 12 3.52 -23.82 9.70
C VAL A 12 4.54 -23.24 10.67
N VAL A 13 5.63 -23.96 10.96
CA VAL A 13 6.68 -23.49 11.88
C VAL A 13 7.36 -22.20 11.38
N ASN A 14 7.58 -22.07 10.07
CA ASN A 14 8.16 -20.84 9.52
C ASN A 14 7.20 -19.66 9.65
N ARG A 15 5.91 -19.85 9.35
CA ARG A 15 4.89 -18.81 9.55
C ARG A 15 4.73 -18.44 11.02
N ASP A 16 4.70 -19.41 11.93
CA ASP A 16 4.60 -19.15 13.37
C ASP A 16 5.81 -18.35 13.88
N ARG A 17 7.01 -18.63 13.36
CA ARG A 17 8.22 -17.84 13.66
C ARG A 17 8.15 -16.43 13.07
N GLU A 18 7.68 -16.28 11.83
CA GLU A 18 7.48 -14.97 11.21
C GLU A 18 6.48 -14.13 12.02
N ILE A 19 5.39 -14.72 12.49
CA ILE A 19 4.39 -14.07 13.34
C ILE A 19 4.99 -13.71 14.70
N ALA A 20 5.69 -14.64 15.36
CA ALA A 20 6.29 -14.39 16.67
C ALA A 20 7.36 -13.29 16.65
N ASN A 21 8.08 -13.15 15.53
CA ASN A 21 9.08 -12.11 15.33
C ASN A 21 8.53 -10.82 14.70
N PHE A 22 7.23 -10.77 14.37
CA PHE A 22 6.63 -9.59 13.77
C PHE A 22 6.50 -8.47 14.81
N VAL A 23 7.12 -7.33 14.51
CA VAL A 23 7.00 -6.12 15.31
C VAL A 23 6.25 -5.07 14.48
N SER A 24 5.05 -4.71 14.93
CA SER A 24 4.26 -3.64 14.31
C SER A 24 5.04 -2.33 14.32
N LYS A 25 5.20 -1.71 13.14
CA LYS A 25 5.83 -0.38 13.01
C LYS A 25 4.77 0.64 12.61
N PRO A 26 4.72 1.82 13.25
CA PRO A 26 3.82 2.88 12.83
C PRO A 26 4.26 3.40 11.45
N TYR A 27 3.28 3.69 10.60
CA TYR A 27 3.47 4.37 9.33
C TYR A 27 2.31 5.34 9.10
N TRP A 28 2.53 6.30 8.22
CA TRP A 28 1.57 7.34 7.87
C TRP A 28 1.29 7.32 6.37
N GLN A 29 0.03 7.58 6.03
CA GLN A 29 -0.43 7.71 4.66
C GLN A 29 -1.30 8.95 4.55
N VAL A 30 -1.16 9.69 3.45
CA VAL A 30 -2.02 10.83 3.13
C VAL A 30 -2.95 10.43 1.99
N GLN A 31 -4.24 10.66 2.20
CA GLN A 31 -5.27 10.50 1.17
C GLN A 31 -5.97 11.83 0.97
N ALA A 32 -6.06 12.26 -0.28
CA ALA A 32 -6.79 13.45 -0.69
C ALA A 32 -8.04 13.03 -1.47
N THR A 33 -9.17 13.69 -1.23
CA THR A 33 -10.35 13.56 -2.09
C THR A 33 -10.26 14.62 -3.17
N LEU A 34 -10.11 14.20 -4.42
CA LEU A 34 -10.09 15.09 -5.58
C LEU A 34 -11.47 15.09 -6.23
N GLN A 35 -11.87 16.23 -6.78
CA GLN A 35 -13.13 16.38 -7.51
C GLN A 35 -12.87 16.91 -8.92
N LYS A 36 -13.48 16.26 -9.91
CA LYS A 36 -13.47 16.71 -11.31
C LYS A 36 -14.82 16.43 -11.95
N ASP A 37 -15.40 17.43 -12.61
CA ASP A 37 -16.68 17.32 -13.33
C ASP A 37 -17.81 16.72 -12.47
N GLY A 38 -17.84 17.07 -11.17
CA GLY A 38 -18.82 16.54 -10.21
C GLY A 38 -18.49 15.15 -9.64
N ILE A 39 -17.47 14.47 -10.17
CA ILE A 39 -17.01 13.16 -9.72
C ILE A 39 -15.92 13.34 -8.67
N SER A 40 -16.14 12.81 -7.47
CA SER A 40 -15.12 12.77 -6.42
C SER A 40 -14.43 11.41 -6.39
N PHE A 41 -13.11 11.40 -6.28
CA PHE A 41 -12.32 10.17 -6.19
C PHE A 41 -11.15 10.33 -5.20
N PRO A 42 -10.77 9.25 -4.49
CA PRO A 42 -9.63 9.28 -3.59
C PRO A 42 -8.32 9.20 -4.38
N ALA A 43 -7.33 9.99 -3.95
CA ALA A 43 -5.96 9.94 -4.42
C ALA A 43 -5.03 9.71 -3.22
N ASN A 44 -4.14 8.74 -3.35
CA ASN A 44 -3.17 8.40 -2.33
C ASN A 44 -1.85 9.08 -2.63
N TRP A 45 -1.28 9.75 -1.63
CA TRP A 45 0.06 10.32 -1.72
C TRP A 45 1.11 9.20 -1.83
N VAL A 46 2.10 9.42 -2.69
CA VAL A 46 3.28 8.56 -2.82
C VAL A 46 4.47 9.30 -2.19
N PRO A 47 4.93 8.86 -0.99
CA PRO A 47 6.09 9.46 -0.34
C PRO A 47 7.38 9.22 -1.13
N ALA A 48 8.31 10.19 -1.04
CA ALA A 48 9.66 10.01 -1.57
C ALA A 48 10.42 8.94 -0.76
N ALA A 49 11.26 8.16 -1.44
CA ALA A 49 11.89 6.96 -0.88
C ALA A 49 12.73 7.22 0.39
N ASN A 50 13.27 8.42 0.53
CA ASN A 50 14.02 8.85 1.71
C ASN A 50 13.17 8.95 2.99
N TYR A 51 11.84 8.98 2.88
CA TYR A 51 10.94 9.02 4.01
C TYR A 51 10.22 7.68 4.25
N CYS A 52 10.60 6.64 3.52
CA CYS A 52 9.91 5.36 3.51
C CYS A 52 10.69 4.22 4.17
N ASP A 53 9.96 3.23 4.66
CA ASP A 53 10.51 1.91 4.95
C ASP A 53 10.70 1.06 3.68
N GLU A 54 11.19 -0.16 3.86
CA GLU A 54 11.38 -1.16 2.79
C GLU A 54 10.07 -1.51 2.06
N GLU A 55 8.92 -1.30 2.71
CA GLU A 55 7.58 -1.52 2.15
C GLU A 55 7.01 -0.25 1.47
N LYS A 56 7.84 0.78 1.26
CA LYS A 56 7.49 2.06 0.64
C LYS A 56 6.43 2.86 1.40
N ARG A 57 6.31 2.66 2.72
CA ARG A 57 5.38 3.40 3.58
C ARG A 57 6.10 4.52 4.30
N CYS A 58 5.48 5.70 4.41
CA CYS A 58 6.10 6.82 5.11
C CYS A 58 6.20 6.52 6.63
N ILE A 59 7.40 6.64 7.20
CA ILE A 59 7.66 6.46 8.64
C ILE A 59 7.82 7.79 9.39
N HIS A 60 7.54 8.91 8.71
CA HIS A 60 7.72 10.26 9.26
C HIS A 60 6.39 11.02 9.31
N GLN A 61 5.81 11.10 10.50
CA GLN A 61 4.53 11.80 10.71
C GLN A 61 4.57 13.27 10.28
N ASN A 62 5.67 13.98 10.58
CA ASN A 62 5.84 15.40 10.25
C ASN A 62 5.79 15.63 8.73
N VAL A 63 6.37 14.73 7.94
CA VAL A 63 6.33 14.81 6.47
C VAL A 63 4.90 14.60 5.97
N ALA A 64 4.19 13.59 6.49
CA ALA A 64 2.80 13.36 6.14
C ALA A 64 1.91 14.57 6.50
N GLN A 65 2.11 15.18 7.67
CA GLN A 65 1.38 16.38 8.08
C GLN A 65 1.70 17.59 7.19
N ALA A 66 2.96 17.80 6.83
CA ALA A 66 3.36 18.88 5.92
C ALA A 66 2.69 18.74 4.56
N VAL A 67 2.56 17.52 4.03
CA VAL A 67 1.86 17.24 2.78
C VAL A 67 0.38 17.56 2.89
N VAL A 68 -0.29 17.19 4.00
CA VAL A 68 -1.69 17.56 4.24
C VAL A 68 -1.87 19.07 4.19
N GLN A 69 -1.01 19.82 4.88
CA GLN A 69 -1.07 21.29 4.88
C GLN A 69 -0.83 21.87 3.49
N LEU A 70 0.14 21.35 2.75
CA LEU A 70 0.44 21.79 1.38
C LEU A 70 -0.75 21.56 0.42
N CYS A 71 -1.41 20.40 0.54
CA CYS A 71 -2.60 20.09 -0.25
C CYS A 71 -3.76 21.04 0.08
N GLN A 72 -3.96 21.36 1.36
CA GLN A 72 -5.00 22.30 1.80
C GLN A 72 -4.73 23.74 1.35
N GLN A 73 -3.47 24.18 1.36
CA GLN A 73 -3.08 25.52 0.92
C GLN A 73 -3.18 25.71 -0.59
N THR A 74 -2.72 24.71 -1.36
CA THR A 74 -2.76 24.77 -2.83
C THR A 74 -4.19 24.66 -3.33
N GLY A 75 -4.99 23.77 -2.72
CA GLY A 75 -6.40 23.55 -3.06
C GLY A 75 -6.65 23.09 -4.51
N GLN A 76 -5.59 22.76 -5.24
CA GLN A 76 -5.62 22.38 -6.65
C GLN A 76 -4.70 21.18 -6.86
N ALA A 77 -5.08 20.31 -7.79
CA ALA A 77 -4.28 19.16 -8.20
C ALA A 77 -4.12 19.19 -9.73
N VAL A 78 -2.90 18.94 -10.20
CA VAL A 78 -2.58 18.85 -11.63
C VAL A 78 -2.35 17.38 -11.97
N VAL A 79 -3.00 16.91 -13.04
CA VAL A 79 -2.75 15.57 -13.58
C VAL A 79 -1.50 15.62 -14.43
N LEU A 80 -0.46 14.90 -14.02
CA LEU A 80 0.81 14.84 -14.75
C LEU A 80 0.83 13.70 -15.79
N ASP A 81 0.19 12.58 -15.47
CA ASP A 81 0.08 11.41 -16.33
C ASP A 81 -1.27 10.71 -16.11
N ALA A 82 -1.85 10.18 -17.19
CA ALA A 82 -3.11 9.45 -17.17
C ALA A 82 -3.10 8.35 -18.23
N GLY A 83 -3.10 7.09 -17.78
CA GLY A 83 -3.14 5.92 -18.63
C GLY A 83 -4.39 5.07 -18.38
N THR A 84 -4.91 4.43 -19.42
CA THR A 84 -5.96 3.40 -19.30
C THR A 84 -5.43 2.10 -19.89
N GLU A 85 -5.29 1.07 -19.05
CA GLU A 85 -4.84 -0.26 -19.48
C GLU A 85 -6.00 -1.25 -19.44
N ARG A 86 -6.23 -1.96 -20.55
CA ARG A 86 -7.26 -3.00 -20.62
C ARG A 86 -6.69 -4.33 -20.11
N LYS A 87 -7.04 -4.72 -18.89
CA LYS A 87 -6.73 -6.06 -18.36
C LYS A 87 -7.91 -7.02 -18.57
N LYS A 88 -7.60 -8.26 -18.97
CA LYS A 88 -8.54 -9.39 -18.98
C LYS A 88 -8.07 -10.41 -17.96
N GLU A 89 -8.94 -10.77 -17.04
CA GLU A 89 -8.70 -11.85 -16.10
C GLU A 89 -9.56 -13.05 -16.49
N SER A 90 -8.94 -14.21 -16.65
CA SER A 90 -9.63 -15.46 -16.95
C SER A 90 -10.32 -15.99 -15.70
N ALA A 91 -11.51 -16.57 -15.84
CA ALA A 91 -12.20 -17.21 -14.72
C ALA A 91 -11.31 -18.27 -14.06
N ALA A 92 -11.35 -18.36 -12.73
CA ALA A 92 -10.65 -19.41 -12.01
C ALA A 92 -11.20 -20.77 -12.46
N THR A 93 -10.31 -21.68 -12.84
CA THR A 93 -10.67 -23.05 -13.18
C THR A 93 -11.25 -23.72 -11.93
N GLY A 94 -12.48 -24.23 -12.02
CA GLY A 94 -13.15 -24.95 -10.93
C GLY A 94 -12.29 -26.14 -10.47
N VAL A 95 -12.07 -26.23 -9.16
CA VAL A 95 -11.39 -27.35 -8.48
C VAL A 95 -12.41 -28.41 -8.11
#